data_AF-A0A843EPP1-F1
#
_entry.id   AF-A0A843EPP1-F1
#
_cell.length_a   1.000
_cell.length_b   1.000
_cell.length_c   1.000
_cell.angle_alpha   90.00
_cell.angle_beta   90.00
_cell.angle_gamma   90.00
#
_symmetry.space_group_name_H-M   'P 1'
#
loop_
_entity.id
_entity.type
_entity.pdbx_description
1 polymer ?
#
loop_
_entity_poly.entity_id
_entity_poly.type
_entity_poly.pdbx_seq_one_letter_code
_entity_poly.pdbx_strand_id
1 'polypeptide(L)' 'MYKDELSIFIPNSFLSESKDLKVRTYKVGILGRALAVFQADNVVIYN' A
#
# COMPACT_ATOMS: atom_id res chain seq x y z
N MET A 1 -12.22 18.22 -17.36
CA MET A 1 -11.15 17.22 -17.39
C MET A 1 -11.59 16.08 -16.49
N TYR A 2 -11.77 14.88 -17.03
CA TYR A 2 -11.90 13.69 -16.18
C TYR A 2 -10.53 13.46 -15.55
N LYS A 3 -10.47 13.41 -14.22
CA LYS A 3 -9.27 12.96 -13.51
C LYS A 3 -9.28 11.44 -13.64
N ASP A 4 -8.24 10.86 -14.24
CA ASP A 4 -8.07 9.42 -14.20
C ASP A 4 -7.86 9.00 -12.73
N GLU A 5 -8.78 8.19 -12.19
CA GLU A 5 -8.67 7.69 -10.82
C GLU A 5 -7.66 6.53 -10.77
N LEU A 6 -6.64 6.66 -9.92
CA LEU A 6 -5.64 5.62 -9.73
C LEU A 6 -6.02 4.71 -8.56
N SER A 7 -6.34 3.46 -8.87
CA SER A 7 -6.63 2.42 -7.88
C SER A 7 -5.52 1.38 -7.81
N ILE A 8 -4.99 1.11 -6.61
CA ILE A 8 -3.90 0.16 -6.36
C ILE A 8 -4.42 -1.04 -5.55
N PHE A 9 -4.16 -2.24 -6.05
CA PHE A 9 -4.57 -3.50 -5.43
C PHE A 9 -3.37 -4.21 -4.82
N ILE A 10 -3.46 -4.54 -3.53
CA ILE A 10 -2.34 -5.07 -2.74
C ILE A 10 -2.80 -6.34 -2.02
N PRO A 11 -2.10 -7.47 -2.16
CA PRO A 11 -2.44 -8.69 -1.42
C PRO A 11 -2.11 -8.52 0.06
N ASN A 12 -2.97 -8.98 0.96
CA ASN A 12 -2.75 -8.91 2.41
C ASN A 12 -1.52 -9.72 2.87
N SER A 13 -1.04 -10.64 2.03
CA SER A 13 0.13 -11.48 2.25
C SER A 13 1.46 -10.75 2.09
N PHE A 14 1.46 -9.46 1.68
CA PHE A 14 2.69 -8.67 1.47
C PHE A 14 3.55 -8.43 2.73
N LEU A 15 3.03 -8.79 3.91
CA LEU A 15 3.74 -8.72 5.18
C LEU A 15 4.12 -10.11 5.73
N SER A 16 3.80 -11.19 5.01
CA SER A 16 3.89 -12.57 5.49
C SER A 16 5.33 -13.03 5.76
N GLU A 17 6.30 -12.47 5.05
CA GLU A 17 7.72 -12.77 5.19
C GLU A 17 8.36 -12.15 6.44
N SER A 18 7.72 -11.12 7.03
CA SER A 18 8.26 -10.36 8.15
C SER A 18 7.59 -10.76 9.46
N LYS A 19 8.33 -11.40 10.37
CA LYS A 19 7.81 -11.77 11.70
C LYS A 19 7.84 -10.61 12.70
N ASP A 20 8.85 -9.74 12.60
CA ASP A 20 9.02 -8.62 13.50
C ASP A 20 7.97 -7.51 13.27
N LEU A 21 7.31 -7.07 14.34
CA LEU A 21 6.23 -6.09 14.26
C LEU A 21 6.72 -4.72 13.78
N LYS A 22 7.90 -4.28 14.22
CA LYS A 22 8.47 -2.98 13.80
C LYS A 22 8.77 -2.98 12.30
N VAL A 23 9.32 -4.08 11.77
CA VAL A 23 9.57 -4.25 10.33
C VAL A 23 8.26 -4.25 9.55
N ARG A 24 7.22 -4.95 10.01
CA ARG A 24 5.89 -4.95 9.36
C ARG A 24 5.31 -3.53 9.31
N THR A 25 5.32 -2.80 10.42
CA THR A 25 4.83 -1.42 10.48
C THR A 25 5.65 -0.50 9.58
N TYR A 26 6.97 -0.65 9.54
CA TYR A 26 7.85 0.13 8.68
C TYR A 26 7.55 -0.08 7.18
N LYS A 27 7.31 -1.33 6.77
CA LYS A 27 6.93 -1.67 5.38
C LYS A 27 5.61 -1.02 4.95
N VAL A 28 4.60 -1.07 5.83
CA VAL A 28 3.33 -0.33 5.61
C VAL A 28 3.59 1.17 5.46
N GLY A 29 4.48 1.75 6.27
CA GLY A 29 4.87 3.15 6.18
C GLY A 29 5.56 3.52 4.86
N ILE A 30 6.46 2.68 4.34
CA ILE A 30 7.05 2.88 3.00
C ILE A 30 5.95 2.85 1.93
N LEU A 31 5.07 1.85 1.99
CA LEU A 31 3.99 1.68 1.03
C LEU A 31 3.07 2.91 1.03
N GLY A 32 2.64 3.39 2.21
CA GLY A 32 1.83 4.60 2.33
C GLY A 32 2.49 5.86 1.74
N ARG A 33 3.81 6.01 1.92
CA ARG A 33 4.56 7.11 1.30
C ARG A 33 4.57 7.02 -0.23
N ALA A 34 4.81 5.82 -0.77
CA ALA A 34 4.81 5.62 -2.22
C ALA A 34 3.43 5.95 -2.82
N LEU A 35 2.36 5.46 -2.20
CA LEU A 35 0.98 5.74 -2.60
C LEU A 35 0.68 7.25 -2.60
N ALA A 36 1.16 7.98 -1.59
CA ALA A 36 1.00 9.43 -1.52
C ALA A 36 1.78 10.18 -2.61
N VAL A 37 3.02 9.76 -2.91
CA VAL A 37 3.86 10.37 -3.97
C VAL A 37 3.18 10.27 -5.33
N PHE A 38 2.56 9.13 -5.63
CA PHE A 38 1.85 8.89 -6.88
C PHE A 38 0.38 9.33 -6.85
N GLN A 39 -0.07 9.98 -5.77
CA GLN A 39 -1.45 10.46 -5.62
C GLN A 39 -2.49 9.37 -5.89
N ALA A 40 -2.25 8.16 -5.38
CA ALA A 40 -3.23 7.08 -5.48
C ALA A 40 -4.55 7.48 -4.81
N ASP A 41 -5.65 7.36 -5.54
CA ASP A 41 -6.97 7.75 -5.05
C ASP A 41 -7.58 6.65 -4.19
N ASN A 42 -7.37 5.38 -4.57
CA ASN A 42 -7.92 4.22 -3.87
C ASN A 42 -6.86 3.14 -3.66
N VAL A 43 -6.91 2.49 -2.49
CA VAL A 43 -6.03 1.39 -2.14
C VAL A 43 -6.88 0.24 -1.61
N VAL A 44 -6.84 -0.89 -2.28
CA VAL A 44 -7.63 -2.08 -1.93
C VAL A 44 -6.68 -3.18 -1.44
N ILE A 45 -6.87 -3.60 -0.20
CA ILE A 45 -6.18 -4.75 0.37
C ILE A 45 -7.09 -5.98 0.17
N TYR A 46 -6.64 -6.98 -0.60
CA TYR A 46 -7.39 -8.19 -0.87
C TYR A 46 -6.74 -9.44 -0.27
N ASN A 47 -7.48 -10.54 -0.18
CA ASN A 47 -7.02 -11.82 0.38
C ASN A 47 -6.45 -12.74 -0.71
#